data_AF-A0A318RE36-F1
#
_entry.id   AF-A0A318RE36-F1
#
_cell.length_a   1.000
_cell.length_b   1.000
_cell.length_c   1.000
_cell.angle_alpha   90.00
_cell.angle_beta   90.00
_cell.angle_gamma   90.00
#
_symmetry.space_group_name_H-M   'P 1'
#
loop_
_entity.id
_entity.type
_entity.pdbx_description
1 polymer ?
#
loop_
_entity_poly.entity_id
_entity_poly.type
_entity_poly.pdbx_seq_one_letter_code
_entity_poly.pdbx_strand_id
1 'polypeptide(L)'
;MSEITAVPAAIEAYADTAAVMSAAVAAAGSINAAANVATMVPVFGLIGQEFLLAFAQAQASHLLGVGQLAAVHAGIAAAALATAAEFTETDDGAGNQFRGIESAL
;
A
#
# COMPACT_ATOMS: atom_id res chain seq x y z
N MET A 1 -15.84 23.79 -17.82
CA MET A 1 -14.74 23.30 -16.97
C MET A 1 -15.38 22.91 -15.67
N SER A 2 -15.30 21.65 -15.26
CA SER A 2 -15.89 21.23 -13.99
C SER A 2 -15.01 21.72 -12.84
N GLU A 3 -15.61 22.26 -11.78
CA GLU A 3 -14.91 22.60 -10.54
C GLU A 3 -14.22 21.34 -9.99
N ILE A 4 -12.92 21.42 -9.71
CA ILE A 4 -12.17 20.36 -9.03
C ILE A 4 -11.71 20.93 -7.70
N THR A 5 -12.17 20.31 -6.61
CA THR A 5 -11.79 20.68 -5.24
C THR A 5 -11.01 19.53 -4.62
N ALA A 6 -9.81 19.81 -4.12
CA ALA A 6 -9.08 18.90 -3.26
C ALA A 6 -9.54 19.11 -1.81
N VAL A 7 -9.83 18.01 -1.11
CA VAL A 7 -10.23 18.03 0.30
C VAL A 7 -9.18 17.26 1.09
N PRO A 8 -8.25 17.93 1.81
CA PRO A 8 -7.14 17.28 2.50
C PRO A 8 -7.58 16.13 3.42
N ALA A 9 -8.64 16.32 4.20
CA ALA A 9 -9.19 15.27 5.06
C ALA A 9 -9.65 14.02 4.30
N ALA A 10 -10.13 14.16 3.06
CA ALA A 10 -10.50 13.01 2.23
C ALA A 10 -9.26 12.28 1.68
N ILE A 11 -8.19 13.02 1.38
CA ILE A 11 -6.91 12.46 0.95
C ILE A 11 -6.25 11.70 2.11
N GLU A 12 -6.31 12.23 3.33
CA GLU A 12 -5.85 11.55 4.55
C GLU A 12 -6.63 10.26 4.81
N ALA A 13 -7.97 10.30 4.71
CA ALA A 13 -8.80 9.09 4.87
C ALA A 13 -8.49 8.01 3.82
N TYR A 14 -8.16 8.43 2.59
CA TYR A 14 -7.68 7.51 1.55
C TYR A 14 -6.31 6.91 1.93
N ALA A 15 -5.41 7.71 2.47
CA ALA A 15 -4.12 7.24 2.95
C ALA A 15 -4.27 6.20 4.08
N ASP A 16 -5.14 6.45 5.05
CA ASP A 16 -5.45 5.52 6.14
C ASP A 16 -5.98 4.19 5.59
N THR A 17 -6.89 4.26 4.61
CA THR A 17 -7.42 3.07 3.95
C THR A 17 -6.31 2.28 3.26
N ALA A 18 -5.41 2.96 2.56
CA ALA A 18 -4.27 2.33 1.92
C ALA A 18 -3.32 1.69 2.95
N ALA A 19 -3.08 2.32 4.10
CA ALA A 19 -2.27 1.76 5.18
C ALA A 19 -2.90 0.49 5.77
N VAL A 20 -4.22 0.49 6.00
CA VAL A 20 -4.96 -0.70 6.46
C VAL A 20 -4.85 -1.84 5.44
N MET A 21 -5.02 -1.54 4.16
CA MET A 21 -4.87 -2.52 3.09
C MET A 21 -3.44 -3.09 3.02
N SER A 22 -2.42 -2.24 3.18
CA SER A 22 -1.02 -2.68 3.27
C SER A 22 -0.82 -3.69 4.39
N ALA A 23 -1.29 -3.36 5.60
CA ALA A 23 -1.18 -4.24 6.77
C ALA A 23 -1.94 -5.55 6.58
N ALA A 24 -3.16 -5.50 6.03
CA ALA A 24 -3.97 -6.69 5.77
C ALA A 24 -3.31 -7.64 4.75
N VAL A 25 -2.77 -7.09 3.66
CA VAL A 25 -2.06 -7.87 2.62
C VAL A 25 -0.77 -8.45 3.17
N ALA A 26 0.01 -7.68 3.93
CA ALA A 26 1.23 -8.16 4.58
C ALA A 26 0.95 -9.30 5.58
N ALA A 27 -0.13 -9.18 6.36
CA ALA A 27 -0.58 -10.22 7.27
C ALA A 27 -1.01 -11.49 6.52
N ALA A 28 -1.76 -11.36 5.42
CA ALA A 28 -2.14 -12.49 4.57
C ALA A 28 -0.92 -13.22 3.97
N GLY A 29 0.16 -12.49 3.66
CA GLY A 29 1.43 -13.05 3.20
C GLY A 29 2.31 -13.67 4.29
N SER A 30 1.97 -13.50 5.58
CA SER A 30 2.78 -13.97 6.71
C SER A 30 2.54 -15.45 7.02
N ILE A 31 2.78 -16.32 6.03
CA ILE A 31 2.64 -17.78 6.16
C ILE A 31 3.99 -18.49 6.28
N ASN A 32 4.00 -19.67 6.89
CA ASN A 32 5.16 -20.56 6.84
C ASN A 32 5.15 -21.35 5.51
N ALA A 33 5.75 -20.77 4.47
CA ALA A 33 5.84 -21.41 3.16
C ALA A 33 6.51 -22.79 3.22
N ALA A 34 7.56 -22.96 4.03
CA ALA A 34 8.25 -24.25 4.16
C ALA A 34 7.33 -25.33 4.74
N ALA A 35 6.52 -24.98 5.75
CA ALA A 35 5.51 -25.90 6.29
C ALA A 35 4.44 -26.25 5.25
N ASN A 36 3.98 -25.27 4.47
CA ASN A 36 3.00 -25.49 3.41
C ASN A 36 3.54 -26.35 2.26
N VAL A 37 4.82 -26.24 1.92
CA VAL A 37 5.47 -27.15 0.96
C VAL A 37 5.60 -28.55 1.55
N ALA A 38 5.98 -28.67 2.83
CA ALA A 38 6.13 -29.96 3.49
C ALA A 38 4.82 -30.76 3.56
N THR A 39 3.68 -30.10 3.79
CA THR A 39 2.36 -30.76 3.78
C THR A 39 1.96 -31.28 2.39
N MET A 40 2.55 -30.76 1.32
CA MET A 40 2.29 -31.20 -0.06
C MET A 40 3.15 -32.40 -0.49
N VAL A 41 4.21 -32.75 0.26
CA VAL A 41 5.06 -33.93 0.00
C VAL A 41 4.24 -35.23 -0.17
N PRO A 42 3.35 -35.61 0.76
CA PRO A 42 2.54 -36.83 0.59
C PRO A 42 1.50 -36.72 -0.53
N VAL A 43 1.06 -35.50 -0.89
CA VAL A 43 0.07 -35.28 -1.95
C VAL A 43 0.66 -35.56 -3.33
N PHE A 44 1.89 -35.08 -3.58
CA PHE A 44 2.59 -35.31 -4.84
C PHE A 44 3.32 -36.66 -4.89
N GLY A 45 3.64 -37.25 -3.74
CA GLY A 45 4.27 -38.55 -3.65
C GLY A 45 5.67 -38.61 -4.26
N LEU A 46 6.24 -39.82 -4.38
CA LEU A 46 7.61 -40.01 -4.89
C LEU A 46 7.79 -39.67 -6.37
N ILE A 47 6.74 -39.79 -7.18
CA ILE A 47 6.81 -39.55 -8.62
C ILE A 47 6.61 -38.06 -8.92
N GLY A 48 5.80 -37.34 -8.13
CA GLY A 48 5.45 -35.94 -8.40
C GLY A 48 6.45 -34.90 -7.91
N GLN A 49 7.74 -35.23 -7.81
CA GLN A 49 8.74 -34.33 -7.22
C GLN A 49 8.92 -33.05 -8.05
N GLU A 50 8.85 -33.11 -9.39
CA GLU A 50 8.84 -31.91 -10.21
C GLU A 50 7.64 -30.99 -9.92
N PHE A 51 6.47 -31.54 -9.61
CA PHE A 51 5.30 -30.75 -9.25
C PHE A 51 5.43 -30.13 -7.86
N LEU A 52 6.07 -30.84 -6.91
CA LEU A 52 6.39 -30.28 -5.59
C LEU A 52 7.36 -29.10 -5.70
N LEU A 53 8.38 -29.21 -6.56
CA LEU A 53 9.31 -28.09 -6.83
C LEU A 53 8.60 -26.92 -7.51
N ALA A 54 7.74 -27.18 -8.49
CA ALA A 54 6.92 -26.15 -9.13
C ALA A 54 5.98 -25.45 -8.13
N PHE A 55 5.39 -26.22 -7.20
CA PHE A 55 4.58 -25.67 -6.11
C PHE A 55 5.39 -24.76 -5.19
N ALA A 56 6.59 -25.19 -4.78
CA ALA A 56 7.47 -24.37 -3.95
C ALA A 56 7.87 -23.06 -4.65
N GLN A 57 8.20 -23.12 -5.95
CA GLN A 57 8.49 -21.93 -6.76
C GLN A 57 7.28 -21.00 -6.85
N ALA A 58 6.09 -21.56 -7.09
CA ALA A 58 4.85 -20.78 -7.15
C ALA A 58 4.55 -20.09 -5.81
N GLN A 59 4.78 -20.78 -4.68
CA GLN A 59 4.60 -20.21 -3.35
C GLN A 59 5.57 -19.07 -3.08
N ALA A 60 6.84 -19.20 -3.49
CA ALA A 60 7.82 -18.12 -3.38
C ALA A 60 7.42 -16.90 -4.23
N SER A 61 7.04 -17.11 -5.50
CA SER A 61 6.56 -16.03 -6.38
C SER A 61 5.29 -15.36 -5.85
N HIS A 62 4.36 -16.14 -5.28
CA HIS A 62 3.16 -15.61 -4.66
C HIS A 62 3.49 -14.71 -3.46
N LEU A 63 4.38 -15.15 -2.57
CA LEU A 63 4.79 -14.34 -1.42
C LEU A 63 5.51 -13.06 -1.80
N LEU A 64 6.35 -13.10 -2.85
CA LEU A 64 6.94 -11.90 -3.41
C LEU A 64 5.87 -10.94 -3.95
N GLY A 65 4.89 -11.44 -4.70
CA GLY A 65 3.80 -10.63 -5.23
C GLY A 65 2.92 -10.01 -4.14
N VAL A 66 2.59 -10.77 -3.10
CA VAL A 66 1.83 -10.27 -1.93
C VAL A 66 2.63 -9.18 -1.19
N GLY A 67 3.93 -9.40 -0.97
CA GLY A 67 4.81 -8.41 -0.37
C GLY A 67 4.91 -7.12 -1.19
N GLN A 68 5.02 -7.23 -2.51
CA GLN A 68 5.01 -6.08 -3.43
C GLN A 68 3.68 -5.32 -3.36
N LEU A 69 2.55 -6.02 -3.34
CA LEU A 69 1.23 -5.38 -3.23
C LEU A 69 1.04 -4.63 -1.91
N ALA A 70 1.53 -5.21 -0.80
CA ALA A 70 1.55 -4.53 0.49
C ALA A 70 2.43 -3.26 0.45
N ALA A 71 3.62 -3.35 -0.17
CA ALA A 71 4.52 -2.22 -0.32
C ALA A 71 3.92 -1.09 -1.18
N VAL A 72 3.19 -1.42 -2.25
CA VAL A 72 2.48 -0.43 -3.09
C VAL A 72 1.44 0.31 -2.25
N HIS A 73 0.64 -0.39 -1.46
CA HIS A 73 -0.35 0.25 -0.59
C HIS A 73 0.29 1.15 0.49
N ALA A 74 1.44 0.73 1.05
CA ALA A 74 2.21 1.58 1.96
C ALA A 74 2.73 2.85 1.25
N GLY A 75 3.21 2.71 0.01
CA GLY A 75 3.65 3.83 -0.83
C GLY A 75 2.52 4.80 -1.15
N ILE A 76 1.33 4.28 -1.48
CA ILE A 76 0.11 5.09 -1.69
C ILE A 76 -0.23 5.88 -0.43
N ALA A 77 -0.24 5.24 0.74
CA ALA A 77 -0.52 5.91 2.00
C ALA A 77 0.47 7.05 2.27
N ALA A 78 1.77 6.78 2.12
CA ALA A 78 2.81 7.79 2.31
C ALA A 78 2.68 8.98 1.33
N ALA A 79 2.44 8.69 0.05
CA ALA A 79 2.28 9.72 -0.98
C ALA A 79 1.02 10.57 -0.76
N ALA A 80 -0.10 9.95 -0.36
CA ALA A 80 -1.34 10.65 -0.08
C ALA A 80 -1.21 11.56 1.14
N LEU A 81 -0.59 11.11 2.24
CA LEU A 81 -0.30 11.95 3.40
C LEU A 81 0.60 13.13 3.05
N ALA A 82 1.67 12.90 2.28
CA ALA A 82 2.55 13.97 1.84
C ALA A 82 1.81 15.00 0.99
N THR A 83 0.97 14.54 0.05
CA THR A 83 0.13 15.40 -0.79
C THR A 83 -0.83 16.25 0.04
N ALA A 84 -1.51 15.66 1.03
CA ALA A 84 -2.43 16.39 1.89
C ALA A 84 -1.72 17.50 2.67
N ALA A 85 -0.55 17.19 3.24
CA ALA A 85 0.27 18.16 3.97
C ALA A 85 0.75 19.32 3.07
N GLU A 86 1.28 19.00 1.88
CA GLU A 86 1.74 20.01 0.92
C GLU A 86 0.60 20.91 0.44
N PHE A 87 -0.60 20.35 0.24
CA PHE A 87 -1.78 21.12 -0.13
C PHE A 87 -2.16 22.12 0.97
N THR A 88 -2.25 21.67 2.22
CA THR A 88 -2.57 22.53 3.37
C THR A 88 -1.51 23.61 3.57
N GLU A 89 -0.22 23.28 3.51
CA GLU A 89 0.86 24.26 3.66
C GLU A 89 0.80 25.34 2.57
N THR A 90 0.55 24.93 1.32
CA THR A 90 0.44 25.86 0.20
C THR A 90 -0.76 26.80 0.35
N ASP A 91 -1.92 26.26 0.74
CA ASP A 91 -3.15 27.03 0.92
C ASP A 91 -3.04 28.04 2.08
N ASP A 92 -2.50 27.60 3.22
CA ASP A 92 -2.22 28.46 4.36
C ASP A 92 -1.21 29.57 4.00
N GLY A 93 -0.18 29.22 3.23
CA GLY A 93 0.81 30.16 2.70
C GLY A 93 0.17 31.26 1.85
N ALA A 94 -0.72 30.89 0.92
CA ALA A 94 -1.47 31.84 0.10
C ALA A 94 -2.41 32.71 0.95
N GLY A 95 -3.16 32.11 1.89
CA GLY A 95 -4.04 32.84 2.80
C GLY A 95 -3.30 33.86 3.67
N ASN A 96 -2.10 33.52 4.14
CA ASN A 96 -1.23 34.43 4.88
C ASN A 96 -0.77 35.62 4.04
N GLN A 97 -0.41 35.39 2.77
CA GLN A 97 -0.03 36.48 1.86
C GLN A 97 -1.19 37.44 1.63
N PHE A 98 -2.40 36.95 1.40
CA PHE A 98 -3.57 37.81 1.22
C PHE A 98 -3.88 38.65 2.45
N ARG A 99 -3.88 38.04 3.65
CA ARG A 99 -4.05 38.79 4.91
C ARG A 99 -2.98 39.86 5.12
N GLY A 100 -1.73 39.56 4.72
CA GLY A 100 -0.64 40.52 4.75
C GLY A 100 -0.91 41.75 3.88
N ILE A 101 -1.42 41.54 2.66
CA ILE A 101 -1.80 42.63 1.74
C ILE A 101 -2.96 43.44 2.32
N GLU A 102 -4.01 42.79 2.84
CA GLU A 102 -5.16 43.47 3.47
C GLU A 102 -4.73 44.36 4.63
N SER A 103 -3.77 43.91 5.44
CA SER A 103 -3.26 44.70 6.58
C SER A 103 -2.41 45.92 6.18
N ALA A 104 -1.96 46.00 4.93
CA ALA A 104 -1.12 47.08 4.41
C ALA A 104 -1.90 48.19 3.68
N LEU A 105 -3.21 48.00 3.50
CA LEU A 105 -4.16 48.97 2.91
C LEU A 105 -4.86 49.79 3.99
#